data_AF-A0A803KUB7-F1
#
_entry.id   AF-A0A803KUB7-F1
#
_cell.length_a   1.000
_cell.length_b   1.000
_cell.length_c   1.000
_cell.angle_alpha   90.00
_cell.angle_beta   90.00
_cell.angle_gamma   90.00
#
_symmetry.space_group_name_H-M   'P 1'
#
loop_
_entity.id
_entity.type
_entity.pdbx_description
1 polymer ?
#
loop_
_entity_poly.entity_id
_entity_poly.type
_entity_poly.pdbx_seq_one_letter_code
_entity_poly.pdbx_strand_id
1 'polypeptide(L)'
;MAKVKASTIHSSASDSTTQSGKRSIKAKETKVKGKNKIFENINVNLGTMASAWSKAEEREQRMNEKVNKVLDEVMKLDDISPSEALEVATILMAEEHKLRIFY
;
A
#
# COMPACT_ATOMS: atom_id res chain seq x y z
N MET A 1 -65.33 -62.48 17.54
CA MET A 1 -65.00 -61.26 16.77
C MET A 1 -63.92 -60.49 17.53
N ALA A 2 -62.71 -60.37 16.98
CA ALA A 2 -61.58 -59.72 17.65
C ALA A 2 -61.41 -58.27 17.18
N LYS A 3 -61.28 -57.33 18.12
CA LYS A 3 -61.00 -55.91 17.87
C LYS A 3 -59.51 -55.72 17.55
N VAL A 4 -59.20 -55.21 16.36
CA VAL A 4 -57.84 -54.82 15.96
C VAL A 4 -57.53 -53.43 16.54
N LYS A 5 -56.41 -53.26 17.26
CA LYS A 5 -55.91 -51.94 17.66
C LYS A 5 -55.03 -51.37 16.55
N ALA A 6 -55.35 -50.16 16.09
CA ALA A 6 -54.54 -49.43 15.12
C ALA A 6 -53.29 -48.84 15.80
N SER A 7 -52.11 -49.10 15.23
CA SER A 7 -50.82 -48.57 15.69
C SER A 7 -50.53 -47.25 14.95
N THR A 8 -50.45 -46.14 15.69
CA THR A 8 -50.05 -44.83 15.15
C THR A 8 -48.52 -44.77 15.08
N ILE A 9 -47.98 -44.54 13.89
CA ILE A 9 -46.55 -44.30 13.68
C ILE A 9 -46.31 -42.79 13.81
N HIS A 10 -45.51 -42.39 14.80
CA HIS A 10 -45.00 -41.03 14.89
C HIS A 10 -43.62 -40.98 14.21
N SER A 11 -43.57 -40.44 12.99
CA SER A 11 -42.30 -40.21 12.30
C SER A 11 -41.57 -39.03 12.95
N SER A 12 -40.55 -39.31 13.73
CA SER A 12 -39.59 -38.29 14.15
C SER A 12 -38.75 -37.88 12.94
N ALA A 13 -38.92 -36.66 12.46
CA ALA A 13 -38.04 -36.07 11.46
C ALA A 13 -36.62 -36.03 12.03
N SER A 14 -35.75 -36.89 11.51
CA SER A 14 -34.32 -36.87 11.82
C SER A 14 -33.66 -35.83 10.93
N ASP A 15 -33.33 -34.67 11.51
CA ASP A 15 -32.46 -33.67 10.88
C ASP A 15 -31.03 -34.21 10.78
N SER A 16 -30.78 -35.05 9.77
CA SER A 16 -29.44 -35.52 9.44
C SER A 16 -28.66 -34.43 8.71
N THR A 17 -28.15 -33.45 9.46
CA THR A 17 -27.04 -32.65 8.95
C THR A 17 -25.78 -33.53 8.93
N THR A 18 -25.52 -34.16 7.78
CA THR A 18 -24.31 -34.94 7.55
C THR A 18 -23.06 -34.11 7.88
N GLN A 19 -22.15 -34.69 8.67
CA GLN A 19 -20.89 -34.06 9.10
C GLN A 19 -20.04 -33.52 7.93
N SER A 20 -20.21 -34.10 6.74
CA SER A 20 -19.61 -33.65 5.47
C SER A 20 -20.04 -32.24 5.05
N GLY A 21 -21.33 -31.88 5.25
CA GLY A 21 -21.85 -30.55 4.93
C GLY A 21 -21.26 -29.44 5.82
N LYS A 22 -21.19 -29.70 7.14
CA LYS A 22 -20.60 -28.75 8.12
C LYS A 22 -19.11 -28.52 7.87
N ARG A 23 -18.34 -29.57 7.53
CA ARG A 23 -16.92 -29.45 7.16
C ARG A 23 -16.72 -28.66 5.86
N SER A 24 -17.58 -28.88 4.87
CA SER A 24 -17.50 -28.18 3.57
C SER A 24 -17.80 -26.68 3.69
N ILE A 25 -18.75 -26.29 4.53
CA ILE A 25 -19.07 -24.87 4.77
C ILE A 25 -17.90 -24.17 5.49
N LYS A 26 -17.34 -24.78 6.54
CA LYS A 26 -16.19 -24.24 7.28
C LYS A 26 -14.95 -24.09 6.41
N ALA A 27 -14.68 -25.04 5.51
CA ALA A 27 -13.58 -24.98 4.54
C ALA A 27 -13.77 -23.86 3.50
N LYS A 28 -15.00 -23.67 3.01
CA LYS A 28 -15.33 -22.55 2.11
C LYS A 28 -15.16 -21.20 2.82
N GLU A 29 -15.60 -21.10 4.07
CA GLU A 29 -15.51 -19.86 4.86
C GLU A 29 -14.05 -19.47 5.19
N THR A 30 -13.22 -20.44 5.57
CA THR A 30 -11.77 -20.22 5.79
C THR A 30 -11.04 -19.84 4.50
N LYS A 31 -11.41 -20.45 3.36
CA LYS A 31 -10.86 -20.09 2.05
C LYS A 31 -11.24 -18.66 1.64
N VAL A 32 -12.47 -18.21 1.92
CA VAL A 32 -12.91 -16.83 1.66
C VAL A 32 -12.19 -15.84 2.57
N LYS A 33 -12.07 -16.13 3.87
CA LYS A 33 -11.30 -15.30 4.83
C LYS A 33 -9.82 -15.17 4.43
N GLY A 34 -9.20 -16.26 3.98
CA GLY A 34 -7.82 -16.24 3.48
C GLY A 34 -7.64 -15.35 2.23
N LYS A 35 -8.58 -15.40 1.29
CA LYS A 35 -8.55 -14.52 0.10
C LYS A 35 -8.73 -13.05 0.48
N ASN A 36 -9.67 -12.72 1.36
CA ASN A 36 -9.90 -11.34 1.79
C ASN A 36 -8.65 -10.74 2.45
N LYS A 37 -7.96 -11.52 3.29
CA LYS A 37 -6.71 -11.10 3.93
C LYS A 37 -5.59 -10.83 2.92
N ILE A 38 -5.53 -11.59 1.81
CA ILE A 38 -4.58 -11.34 0.73
C ILE A 38 -4.88 -10.00 0.04
N PHE A 39 -6.14 -9.72 -0.27
CA PHE A 39 -6.53 -8.44 -0.88
C PHE A 39 -6.28 -7.25 0.04
N GLU A 40 -6.58 -7.36 1.33
CA GLU A 40 -6.27 -6.33 2.33
C GLU A 40 -4.77 -6.05 2.37
N ASN A 41 -3.93 -7.08 2.45
CA ASN A 41 -2.48 -6.93 2.48
C ASN A 41 -1.94 -6.29 1.20
N ILE A 42 -2.45 -6.69 0.03
CA ILE A 42 -2.08 -6.09 -1.25
C ILE A 42 -2.43 -4.60 -1.25
N ASN A 43 -3.65 -4.25 -0.82
CA ASN A 43 -4.11 -2.86 -0.79
C ASN A 43 -3.25 -1.99 0.14
N VAL A 44 -2.90 -2.50 1.33
CA VAL A 44 -2.02 -1.80 2.28
C VAL A 44 -0.62 -1.59 1.69
N ASN A 45 -0.05 -2.62 1.06
CA ASN A 45 1.27 -2.50 0.42
C ASN A 45 1.25 -1.49 -0.74
N LEU A 46 0.22 -1.55 -1.60
CA LEU A 46 0.08 -0.60 -2.69
C LEU A 46 -0.08 0.83 -2.18
N GLY A 47 -0.88 1.05 -1.13
CA GLY A 47 -1.00 2.36 -0.48
C GLY A 47 0.33 2.86 0.11
N THR A 48 1.11 1.95 0.71
CA THR A 48 2.45 2.27 1.24
C THR A 48 3.41 2.66 0.11
N MET A 49 3.39 1.93 -1.00
CA MET A 49 4.20 2.24 -2.19
C MET A 49 3.79 3.57 -2.82
N ALA A 50 2.50 3.81 -3.00
CA ALA A 50 1.98 5.08 -3.53
C ALA A 50 2.44 6.27 -2.66
N SER A 51 2.37 6.11 -1.33
CA SER A 51 2.84 7.13 -0.38
C SER A 51 4.35 7.34 -0.46
N ALA A 52 5.13 6.26 -0.63
CA ALA A 52 6.58 6.34 -0.76
C ALA A 52 7.00 7.02 -2.08
N TRP A 53 6.36 6.68 -3.19
CA TRP A 53 6.58 7.33 -4.49
C TRP A 53 6.21 8.81 -4.46
N SER A 54 5.04 9.16 -3.91
CA SER A 54 4.63 10.56 -3.77
C SER A 54 5.65 11.36 -2.95
N LYS A 55 6.16 10.81 -1.83
CA LYS A 55 7.21 11.47 -1.05
C LYS A 55 8.54 11.60 -1.80
N ALA A 56 8.88 10.61 -2.62
CA ALA A 56 10.09 10.67 -3.45
C ALA A 56 9.97 11.74 -4.54
N GLU A 57 8.81 11.83 -5.21
CA GLU A 57 8.51 12.84 -6.22
C GLU A 57 8.51 14.25 -5.61
N GLU A 58 7.87 14.47 -4.45
CA GLU A 58 7.95 15.76 -3.73
C GLU A 58 9.38 16.13 -3.35
N ARG A 59 10.21 15.14 -2.97
CA ARG A 59 11.62 15.38 -2.64
C ARG A 59 12.41 15.78 -3.89
N GLU A 60 12.18 15.13 -5.02
CA GLU A 60 12.81 15.44 -6.30
C GLU A 60 12.43 16.84 -6.79
N GLN A 61 11.14 17.19 -6.72
CA GLN A 61 10.66 18.54 -7.05
C GLN A 61 11.35 19.61 -6.20
N ARG A 62 11.36 19.44 -4.86
CA ARG A 62 12.07 20.37 -3.95
C ARG A 62 13.55 20.46 -4.25
N MET A 63 14.20 19.37 -4.67
CA MET A 63 15.61 19.37 -5.02
C MET A 63 15.85 20.15 -6.32
N ASN A 64 15.02 19.95 -7.34
CA ASN A 64 15.11 20.67 -8.61
C ASN A 64 14.92 22.19 -8.42
N GLU A 65 13.95 22.60 -7.60
CA GLU A 65 13.77 24.01 -7.23
C GLU A 65 15.01 24.61 -6.56
N LYS A 66 15.65 23.85 -5.65
CA LYS A 66 16.89 24.28 -4.98
C LYS A 66 18.06 24.40 -5.96
N VAL A 67 18.26 23.41 -6.82
CA VAL A 67 19.32 23.41 -7.84
C VAL A 67 19.18 24.64 -8.74
N ASN A 68 17.97 24.88 -9.26
CA ASN A 68 17.72 26.03 -10.14
C ASN A 68 18.01 27.35 -9.43
N LYS A 69 17.58 27.51 -8.18
CA LYS A 69 17.88 28.73 -7.41
C LYS A 69 19.38 28.92 -7.19
N VAL A 70 20.10 27.87 -6.78
CA VAL A 70 21.56 27.95 -6.56
C VAL A 70 22.27 28.27 -7.86
N LEU A 71 21.89 27.65 -8.97
CA LEU A 71 22.46 27.92 -10.28
C LEU A 71 22.22 29.37 -10.71
N ASP A 72 20.99 29.88 -10.56
CA ASP A 72 20.64 31.27 -10.87
C ASP A 72 21.46 32.27 -10.06
N GLU A 73 21.68 32.01 -8.76
CA GLU A 73 22.51 32.89 -7.91
C GLU A 73 23.99 32.82 -8.30
N VAL A 74 24.51 31.62 -8.58
CA VAL A 74 25.91 31.44 -8.99
C VAL A 74 26.17 32.10 -10.35
N MET A 75 25.22 32.04 -11.29
CA MET A 75 25.32 32.69 -12.59
C MET A 75 25.30 34.23 -12.54
N LYS A 76 24.94 34.84 -11.40
CA LYS A 76 25.06 36.30 -11.20
C LYS A 76 26.47 36.74 -10.81
N LEU A 77 27.37 35.81 -10.50
CA LEU A 77 28.75 36.14 -10.20
C LEU A 77 29.46 36.58 -11.48
N ASP A 78 30.22 37.67 -11.40
CA ASP A 78 31.00 38.16 -12.53
C ASP A 78 32.07 37.14 -12.93
N ASP A 79 32.37 37.08 -14.24
CA ASP A 79 33.41 36.23 -14.84
C ASP A 79 33.25 34.71 -14.65
N ILE A 80 32.05 34.21 -14.33
CA ILE A 80 31.79 32.77 -14.25
C ILE A 80 31.22 32.21 -15.56
N SER A 81 31.81 31.12 -16.06
CA SER A 81 31.23 30.39 -17.19
C SER A 81 30.07 29.50 -16.75
N PRO A 82 29.14 29.14 -17.67
CA PRO A 82 28.05 28.21 -17.34
C PRO A 82 28.54 26.84 -16.82
N SER A 83 29.69 26.35 -17.31
CA SER A 83 30.30 25.11 -16.81
C SER A 83 30.79 25.23 -15.37
N GLU A 84 31.47 26.34 -15.03
CA GLU A 84 31.93 26.59 -13.66
C GLU A 84 30.75 26.81 -12.71
N ALA A 85 29.71 27.50 -13.16
CA ALA A 85 28.50 27.69 -12.38
C ALA A 85 27.84 26.36 -12.02
N LEU A 86 27.81 25.40 -12.96
CA LEU A 86 27.28 24.07 -12.73
C LEU A 86 28.13 23.25 -11.73
N GLU A 87 29.46 23.33 -11.83
CA GLU A 87 30.37 22.67 -10.90
C GLU A 87 30.19 23.22 -9.47
N VAL A 88 30.17 24.54 -9.33
CA VAL A 88 29.96 25.22 -8.04
C VAL A 88 28.60 24.87 -7.45
N ALA A 89 27.53 24.90 -8.26
CA ALA A 89 26.20 24.50 -7.81
C ALA A 89 26.18 23.04 -7.32
N THR A 90 26.86 22.13 -8.02
CA THR A 90 26.94 20.71 -7.63
C THR A 90 27.64 20.53 -6.29
N ILE A 91 28.76 21.23 -6.06
CA ILE A 91 29.50 21.20 -4.79
C ILE A 91 28.65 21.74 -3.64
N LEU A 92 27.99 22.88 -3.85
CA LEU A 92 27.14 23.51 -2.84
C LEU A 92 25.92 22.66 -2.49
N MET A 93 25.35 21.97 -3.47
CA MET A 93 24.23 21.03 -3.27
C MET A 93 24.64 19.75 -2.50
N ALA A 94 25.91 19.34 -2.57
CA ALA A 94 26.43 18.22 -1.77
C ALA A 94 26.53 18.56 -0.27
N GLU A 95 26.63 19.84 0.06
CA GLU A 95 26.73 20.35 1.43
C GLU A 95 25.54 21.27 1.76
N GLU A 96 24.32 20.74 1.70
CA GLU A 96 23.06 21.50 1.84
C GLU A 96 23.02 22.45 3.05
N HIS A 97 23.69 22.11 4.15
CA HIS A 97 23.76 22.97 5.34
C HIS A 97 24.48 24.31 5.11
N LYS A 98 25.38 24.39 4.12
CA LYS A 98 26.08 25.62 3.71
C LYS A 98 25.22 26.49 2.80
N LEU A 99 24.13 25.96 2.24
CA LEU A 99 23.20 26.70 1.40
C LEU A 99 22.35 27.73 2.17
N ARG A 100 22.41 27.79 3.51
CA ARG A 100 21.73 28.83 4.31
C ARG A 100 22.11 30.26 3.89
N ILE A 101 23.24 30.43 3.21
CA ILE A 101 23.67 31.74 2.71
C ILE A 101 22.76 32.20 1.54
N PHE A 102 22.09 31.26 0.85
CA PHE A 102 21.21 31.51 -0.29
C PHE A 102 19.70 31.54 0.07
N TYR A 103 19.31 31.36 1.34
CA TYR A 103 17.92 31.32 1.82
C TYR A 103 17.71 32.17 3.05
#